data_AF-A0A9X3MWI7-F1
#
_entry.id   AF-A0A9X3MWI7-F1
#
_cell.length_a   1.000
_cell.length_b   1.000
_cell.length_c   1.000
_cell.angle_alpha   90.00
_cell.angle_beta   90.00
_cell.angle_gamma   90.00
#
_symmetry.space_group_name_H-M   'P 1'
#
loop_
_entity.id
_entity.type
_entity.pdbx_description
1 polymer ?
#
loop_
_entity_poly.entity_id
_entity_poly.type
_entity_poly.pdbx_seq_one_letter_code
_entity_poly.pdbx_strand_id
1 'polypeptide(L)'
;MLTEAAVLLAALNPIVVHDSRESFPLSAVGGGPPAAYGHAVALPDGGAWLQYWLHYDYQDQDRGIVRSGRHEGDWELVQFRVTARGRPVEAVYAQHSGAERCGFGSVTLRDGRPVVFSAHGSHASYLRAGTRDRMWPDPNDEADGRGVVTAPRLVEVSPSSPSWMRRSTPWGDSRGRWYVPPEQDSPLGPFFQPGRWDAAAFAASAGSCRAACDQVGECDGREKALTALPFLALLGLFGFRRYRTRTRTRGE
;
A
#
# COMPACT_ATOMS: atom_id res chain seq x y z
N MET A 1 6.21 -18.23 -24.65
CA MET A 1 5.42 -17.26 -23.88
C MET A 1 5.31 -17.64 -22.40
N LEU A 2 4.68 -18.77 -22.01
CA LEU A 2 4.58 -19.15 -20.58
C LEU A 2 5.95 -19.36 -19.88
N THR A 3 6.91 -19.98 -20.56
CA THR A 3 8.27 -20.19 -20.03
C THR A 3 9.05 -18.88 -19.86
N GLU A 4 8.83 -17.91 -20.74
CA GLU A 4 9.50 -16.61 -20.70
C GLU A 4 8.92 -15.73 -19.59
N ALA A 5 7.60 -15.77 -19.40
CA ALA A 5 6.93 -15.06 -18.30
C ALA A 5 7.35 -15.61 -16.93
N ALA A 6 7.50 -16.94 -16.77
CA ALA A 6 7.99 -17.54 -15.53
C ALA A 6 9.45 -17.15 -15.22
N VAL A 7 10.32 -17.12 -16.25
CA VAL A 7 11.70 -16.65 -16.08
C VAL A 7 11.73 -15.17 -15.66
N LEU A 8 10.90 -14.33 -16.27
CA LEU A 8 10.82 -12.92 -15.89
C LEU A 8 10.20 -12.73 -14.50
N LEU A 9 9.23 -13.57 -14.11
CA LEU A 9 8.65 -13.58 -12.76
C LEU A 9 9.73 -13.89 -11.69
N ALA A 10 10.61 -14.86 -11.97
CA ALA A 10 11.74 -15.14 -11.10
C ALA A 10 12.79 -14.00 -11.10
N ALA A 11 13.12 -13.47 -12.27
CA ALA A 11 14.14 -12.43 -12.43
C ALA A 11 13.74 -11.08 -11.81
N LEU A 12 12.45 -10.74 -11.86
CA LEU A 12 11.89 -9.50 -11.32
C LEU A 12 11.22 -9.67 -9.96
N ASN A 13 11.44 -10.81 -9.29
CA ASN A 13 11.00 -11.05 -7.92
C ASN A 13 11.55 -9.93 -7.01
N PRO A 14 10.71 -9.11 -6.36
CA PRO A 14 11.17 -7.90 -5.69
C PRO A 14 12.07 -8.20 -4.48
N ILE A 15 12.96 -7.28 -4.16
CA ILE A 15 13.65 -7.17 -2.88
C ILE A 15 12.85 -6.18 -2.03
N VAL A 16 12.55 -6.53 -0.79
CA VAL A 16 11.85 -5.63 0.14
C VAL A 16 12.87 -5.03 1.09
N VAL A 17 12.88 -3.71 1.22
CA VAL A 17 13.69 -2.97 2.18
C VAL A 17 12.75 -2.33 3.18
N HIS A 18 12.88 -2.69 4.44
CA HIS A 18 12.00 -2.23 5.51
C HIS A 18 12.49 -0.90 6.12
N ASP A 19 11.61 -0.20 6.80
CA ASP A 19 11.97 0.87 7.73
C ASP A 19 12.83 0.33 8.89
N SER A 20 13.72 1.16 9.42
CA SER A 20 14.58 0.80 10.56
C SER A 20 13.83 0.43 11.84
N ARG A 21 12.57 0.84 11.96
CA ARG A 21 11.71 0.52 13.12
C ARG A 21 10.73 -0.62 12.88
N GLU A 22 10.80 -1.26 11.71
CA GLU A 22 9.89 -2.37 11.38
C GLU A 22 10.06 -3.54 12.36
N SER A 23 8.93 -3.94 12.97
CA SER A 23 8.87 -5.02 13.98
C SER A 23 8.36 -6.33 13.38
N PHE A 24 7.60 -6.25 12.29
CA PHE A 24 6.99 -7.37 11.58
C PHE A 24 7.41 -7.33 10.11
N PRO A 25 8.69 -7.65 9.79
CA PRO A 25 9.16 -7.63 8.41
C PRO A 25 8.46 -8.70 7.55
N LEU A 26 8.69 -8.63 6.24
CA LEU A 26 8.10 -9.56 5.27
C LEU A 26 8.29 -11.00 5.72
N SER A 27 7.18 -11.74 5.79
CA SER A 27 7.15 -13.11 6.27
C SER A 27 6.71 -14.08 5.16
N ALA A 28 6.47 -15.33 5.55
CA ALA A 28 5.80 -16.30 4.70
C ALA A 28 4.56 -16.81 5.43
N VAL A 29 3.48 -16.99 4.67
CA VAL A 29 2.28 -17.70 5.10
C VAL A 29 2.64 -19.04 5.74
N GLY A 30 2.23 -19.22 7.00
CA GLY A 30 2.46 -20.46 7.76
C GLY A 30 3.87 -20.59 8.35
N GLY A 31 4.69 -19.54 8.26
CA GLY A 31 6.05 -19.50 8.79
C GLY A 31 7.12 -19.97 7.80
N GLY A 32 8.38 -19.93 8.25
CA GLY A 32 9.56 -20.26 7.45
C GLY A 32 10.22 -19.04 6.78
N PRO A 33 11.12 -19.26 5.79
CA PRO A 33 11.82 -18.16 5.14
C PRO A 33 10.86 -17.24 4.36
N PRO A 34 11.06 -15.91 4.40
CA PRO A 34 10.22 -14.93 3.72
C PRO A 34 9.96 -15.25 2.26
N ALA A 35 8.73 -15.00 1.81
CA ALA A 35 8.28 -15.35 0.47
C ALA A 35 7.53 -14.21 -0.22
N ALA A 36 7.73 -14.10 -1.52
CA ALA A 36 6.88 -13.34 -2.42
C ALA A 36 6.05 -14.32 -3.24
N TYR A 37 4.76 -14.06 -3.35
CA TYR A 37 3.80 -14.94 -4.00
C TYR A 37 3.45 -14.39 -5.37
N GLY A 38 4.07 -14.94 -6.40
CA GLY A 38 4.06 -14.37 -7.74
C GLY A 38 3.21 -15.14 -8.73
N HIS A 39 2.60 -14.44 -9.66
CA HIS A 39 2.01 -15.05 -10.86
C HIS A 39 2.12 -14.11 -12.07
N ALA A 40 2.11 -14.68 -13.27
CA ALA A 40 2.15 -13.93 -14.51
C ALA A 40 0.79 -13.96 -15.21
N VAL A 41 0.31 -12.79 -15.63
CA VAL A 41 -0.96 -12.60 -16.35
C VAL A 41 -0.66 -12.12 -17.75
N ALA A 42 -0.91 -12.97 -18.75
CA ALA A 42 -0.68 -12.63 -20.16
C ALA A 42 -1.62 -11.49 -20.62
N LEU A 43 -1.11 -10.63 -21.48
CA LEU A 43 -1.85 -9.52 -22.08
C LEU A 43 -2.11 -9.77 -23.57
N PRO A 44 -3.19 -9.18 -24.15
CA PRO A 44 -3.50 -9.34 -25.57
C PRO A 44 -2.42 -8.83 -26.52
N ASP A 45 -1.56 -7.92 -26.07
CA ASP A 45 -0.44 -7.35 -26.85
C ASP A 45 0.81 -8.26 -26.84
N GLY A 46 0.70 -9.47 -26.27
CA GLY A 46 1.80 -10.42 -26.12
C GLY A 46 2.71 -10.14 -24.92
N GLY A 47 2.49 -9.03 -24.20
CA GLY A 47 3.15 -8.76 -22.93
C GLY A 47 2.53 -9.52 -21.76
N ALA A 48 2.94 -9.15 -20.55
CA ALA A 48 2.37 -9.69 -19.32
C ALA A 48 2.43 -8.69 -18.17
N TRP A 49 1.55 -8.88 -17.19
CA TRP A 49 1.77 -8.41 -15.83
C TRP A 49 2.46 -9.50 -15.03
N LEU A 50 3.49 -9.12 -14.28
CA LEU A 50 4.14 -9.94 -13.25
C LEU A 50 3.68 -9.39 -11.91
N GLN A 51 2.80 -10.10 -11.22
CA GLN A 51 2.15 -9.63 -10.00
C GLN A 51 2.68 -10.40 -8.80
N TYR A 52 3.07 -9.70 -7.75
CA TYR A 52 3.67 -10.24 -6.53
C TYR A 52 2.89 -9.80 -5.30
N TRP A 53 2.45 -10.77 -4.52
CA TRP A 53 1.81 -10.58 -3.24
C TRP A 53 2.82 -10.78 -2.11
N LEU A 54 2.78 -9.89 -1.13
CA LEU A 54 3.72 -9.80 -0.02
C LEU A 54 2.93 -9.98 1.27
N HIS A 55 3.32 -10.97 2.08
CA HIS A 55 2.66 -11.30 3.33
C HIS A 55 3.46 -10.78 4.52
N TYR A 56 2.75 -10.22 5.50
CA TYR A 56 3.30 -9.86 6.80
C TYR A 56 2.44 -10.49 7.89
N ASP A 57 3.08 -10.96 8.97
CA ASP A 57 2.35 -11.68 10.03
C ASP A 57 1.45 -10.75 10.85
N TYR A 58 1.79 -9.47 10.94
CA TYR A 58 1.03 -8.50 11.72
C TYR A 58 1.26 -7.08 11.25
N GLN A 59 0.17 -6.34 11.08
CA GLN A 59 0.10 -4.92 10.78
C GLN A 59 -0.01 -4.16 12.11
N ASP A 60 1.02 -3.43 12.53
CA ASP A 60 1.04 -2.76 13.85
C ASP A 60 0.82 -1.23 13.81
N GLN A 61 0.59 -0.65 12.62
CA GLN A 61 0.33 0.78 12.50
C GLN A 61 -0.93 1.16 13.26
N ASP A 62 -0.72 1.96 14.29
CA ASP A 62 -1.78 2.52 15.10
C ASP A 62 -2.25 3.85 14.51
N ARG A 63 -3.53 3.93 14.14
CA ARG A 63 -4.19 5.17 13.63
C ARG A 63 -4.39 6.25 14.71
N GLY A 64 -3.42 6.41 15.61
CA GLY A 64 -3.36 7.47 16.61
C GLY A 64 -4.45 7.39 17.68
N ILE A 65 -5.32 8.41 17.74
CA ILE A 65 -6.25 8.70 18.85
C ILE A 65 -7.20 7.53 19.15
N VAL A 66 -7.45 6.68 18.17
CA VAL A 66 -8.42 5.58 18.23
C VAL A 66 -7.80 4.21 18.54
N ARG A 67 -6.47 4.08 18.68
CA ARG A 67 -5.78 2.82 19.02
C ARG A 67 -6.21 1.62 18.17
N SER A 68 -6.07 1.75 16.86
CA SER A 68 -6.78 0.91 15.89
C SER A 68 -6.05 0.82 14.56
N GLY A 69 -6.55 -0.01 13.65
CA GLY A 69 -5.90 -0.29 12.37
C GLY A 69 -4.93 -1.46 12.42
N ARG A 70 -4.58 -1.95 13.63
CA ARG A 70 -3.76 -3.14 13.81
C ARG A 70 -4.52 -4.42 13.51
N HIS A 71 -3.88 -5.37 12.86
CA HIS A 71 -4.47 -6.67 12.58
C HIS A 71 -3.41 -7.74 12.30
N GLU A 72 -3.73 -8.99 12.65
CA GLU A 72 -2.96 -10.15 12.20
C GLU A 72 -3.09 -10.32 10.69
N GLY A 73 -1.99 -10.71 10.04
CA GLY A 73 -1.92 -10.91 8.60
C GLY A 73 -2.04 -9.61 7.82
N ASP A 74 -1.17 -9.41 6.84
CA ASP A 74 -1.29 -8.30 5.90
C ASP A 74 -0.88 -8.72 4.50
N TRP A 75 -1.59 -8.18 3.50
CA TRP A 75 -1.35 -8.47 2.09
C TRP A 75 -1.08 -7.19 1.33
N GLU A 76 0.18 -7.03 0.95
CA GLU A 76 0.63 -5.98 0.05
C GLU A 76 0.85 -6.51 -1.36
N LEU A 77 0.84 -5.60 -2.34
CA LEU A 77 0.86 -5.95 -3.75
C LEU A 77 1.76 -5.01 -4.56
N VAL A 78 2.64 -5.58 -5.36
CA VAL A 78 3.33 -4.86 -6.43
C VAL A 78 3.20 -5.62 -7.75
N GLN A 79 3.19 -4.91 -8.87
CA GLN A 79 3.20 -5.56 -10.18
C GLN A 79 3.99 -4.78 -11.23
N PHE A 80 4.58 -5.50 -12.18
CA PHE A 80 5.38 -4.96 -13.27
C PHE A 80 4.81 -5.39 -14.61
N ARG A 81 4.63 -4.44 -15.53
CA ARG A 81 4.24 -4.76 -16.91
C ARG A 81 5.48 -5.00 -17.74
N VAL A 82 5.53 -6.13 -18.43
CA VAL A 82 6.54 -6.44 -19.43
C VAL A 82 5.92 -6.44 -20.82
N THR A 83 6.68 -5.98 -21.81
CA THR A 83 6.31 -6.06 -23.23
C THR A 83 6.42 -7.51 -23.75
N ALA A 84 5.95 -7.76 -24.97
CA ALA A 84 6.12 -9.04 -25.66
C ALA A 84 7.59 -9.48 -25.86
N ARG A 85 8.56 -8.57 -25.68
CA ARG A 85 10.00 -8.87 -25.72
C ARG A 85 10.62 -8.97 -24.31
N GLY A 86 9.80 -9.12 -23.28
CA GLY A 86 10.24 -9.23 -21.88
C GLY A 86 10.75 -7.95 -21.23
N ARG A 87 10.79 -6.82 -21.94
CA ARG A 87 11.25 -5.54 -21.36
C ARG A 87 10.21 -4.98 -20.37
N PRO A 88 10.58 -4.69 -19.11
CA PRO A 88 9.68 -4.03 -18.16
C PRO A 88 9.48 -2.56 -18.52
N VAL A 89 8.24 -2.09 -18.45
CA VAL A 89 7.85 -0.74 -18.89
C VAL A 89 7.02 0.03 -17.88
N GLU A 90 6.33 -0.66 -16.98
CA GLU A 90 5.46 -0.05 -15.98
C GLU A 90 5.58 -0.77 -14.65
N ALA A 91 5.35 -0.05 -13.56
CA ALA A 91 5.30 -0.60 -12.22
C ALA A 91 4.16 0.03 -11.42
N VAL A 92 3.47 -0.80 -10.63
CA VAL A 92 2.35 -0.39 -9.77
C VAL A 92 2.61 -0.90 -8.36
N TYR A 93 2.49 -0.01 -7.37
CA TYR A 93 2.77 -0.29 -5.96
C TYR A 93 1.53 0.02 -5.12
N ALA A 94 1.04 -0.97 -4.35
CA ALA A 94 -0.11 -0.82 -3.47
C ALA A 94 0.20 0.04 -2.24
N GLN A 95 -0.74 0.92 -1.90
CA GLN A 95 -0.64 1.87 -0.78
C GLN A 95 -2.03 1.98 -0.13
N HIS A 96 -2.23 1.29 1.00
CA HIS A 96 -3.55 1.20 1.65
C HIS A 96 -4.59 0.71 0.65
N SER A 97 -5.76 1.35 0.57
CA SER A 97 -6.80 1.07 -0.43
C SER A 97 -6.46 1.52 -1.86
N GLY A 98 -5.35 2.24 -2.05
CA GLY A 98 -4.93 2.80 -3.34
C GLY A 98 -3.66 2.14 -3.88
N ALA A 99 -3.12 2.76 -4.93
CA ALA A 99 -1.85 2.41 -5.54
C ALA A 99 -1.30 3.61 -6.32
N GLU A 100 0.01 3.62 -6.56
CA GLU A 100 0.63 4.51 -7.54
C GLU A 100 1.17 3.72 -8.73
N ARG A 101 1.11 4.34 -9.91
CA ARG A 101 1.58 3.77 -11.16
C ARG A 101 2.66 4.65 -11.78
N CYS A 102 3.82 4.06 -12.03
CA CYS A 102 5.00 4.73 -12.56
C CYS A 102 5.57 3.99 -13.78
N GLY A 103 6.35 4.71 -14.60
CA GLY A 103 7.20 4.07 -15.59
C GLY A 103 8.28 3.23 -14.90
N PHE A 104 8.68 2.11 -15.50
CA PHE A 104 9.67 1.22 -14.88
C PHE A 104 11.04 1.88 -14.67
N GLY A 105 11.38 2.92 -15.44
CA GLY A 105 12.58 3.73 -15.22
C GLY A 105 12.61 4.47 -13.88
N SER A 106 11.45 4.63 -13.23
CA SER A 106 11.38 5.16 -11.86
C SER A 106 11.63 4.09 -10.80
N VAL A 107 11.74 2.80 -11.13
CA VAL A 107 11.93 1.74 -10.12
C VAL A 107 13.38 1.70 -9.65
N THR A 108 13.57 1.66 -8.34
CA THR A 108 14.90 1.41 -7.76
C THR A 108 15.27 -0.05 -7.98
N LEU A 109 16.47 -0.32 -8.47
CA LEU A 109 16.97 -1.67 -8.66
C LEU A 109 18.11 -1.96 -7.68
N ARG A 110 18.15 -3.21 -7.20
CA ARG A 110 19.27 -3.77 -6.43
C ARG A 110 19.56 -5.15 -6.98
N ASP A 111 20.80 -5.37 -7.41
CA ASP A 111 21.23 -6.63 -8.04
C ASP A 111 20.34 -7.04 -9.23
N GLY A 112 19.88 -6.04 -10.00
CA GLY A 112 18.98 -6.24 -11.14
C GLY A 112 17.51 -6.48 -10.79
N ARG A 113 17.15 -6.56 -9.51
CA ARG A 113 15.79 -6.81 -9.03
C ARG A 113 15.09 -5.52 -8.58
N PRO A 114 13.77 -5.38 -8.82
CA PRO A 114 12.98 -4.27 -8.27
C PRO A 114 13.05 -4.19 -6.75
N VAL A 115 13.17 -2.98 -6.23
CA VAL A 115 13.15 -2.72 -4.77
C VAL A 115 11.79 -2.16 -4.38
N VAL A 116 11.23 -2.73 -3.32
CA VAL A 116 10.04 -2.23 -2.62
C VAL A 116 10.47 -1.68 -1.27
N PHE A 117 10.24 -0.39 -1.04
CA PHE A 117 10.38 0.20 0.28
C PHE A 117 9.06 0.01 1.03
N SER A 118 9.09 -0.78 2.10
CA SER A 118 7.91 -1.10 2.89
C SER A 118 7.82 -0.17 4.09
N ALA A 119 6.69 0.51 4.23
CA ALA A 119 6.47 1.44 5.32
C ALA A 119 6.28 0.74 6.66
N HIS A 120 6.78 1.40 7.70
CA HIS A 120 6.70 0.95 9.09
C HIS A 120 5.25 0.78 9.52
N GLY A 121 4.96 -0.41 10.01
CA GLY A 121 3.63 -0.78 10.45
C GLY A 121 2.77 -1.05 9.23
N SER A 122 2.39 -0.02 8.45
CA SER A 122 1.39 -0.12 7.37
C SER A 122 1.73 -1.05 6.23
N HIS A 123 3.02 -1.39 6.08
CA HIS A 123 3.59 -2.17 4.98
C HIS A 123 3.39 -1.61 3.57
N ALA A 124 2.67 -0.50 3.43
CA ALA A 124 2.42 0.17 2.16
C ALA A 124 3.70 0.25 1.33
N SER A 125 3.56 -0.07 0.04
CA SER A 125 4.69 -0.30 -0.85
C SER A 125 5.06 0.98 -1.60
N TYR A 126 6.34 1.33 -1.57
CA TYR A 126 6.85 2.56 -2.21
C TYR A 126 8.04 2.32 -3.13
N LEU A 127 8.16 3.16 -4.16
CA LEU A 127 9.28 3.16 -5.10
C LEU A 127 10.57 3.77 -4.52
N ARG A 128 10.45 4.61 -3.49
CA ARG A 128 11.55 5.32 -2.85
C ARG A 128 11.41 5.23 -1.34
N ALA A 129 12.56 5.22 -0.66
CA ALA A 129 12.60 5.47 0.76
C ALA A 129 12.14 6.90 1.07
N GLY A 130 11.61 7.12 2.27
CA GLY A 130 11.18 8.42 2.76
C GLY A 130 9.84 8.38 3.49
N THR A 131 9.25 9.55 3.66
CA THR A 131 8.00 9.74 4.38
C THR A 131 6.87 10.04 3.40
N ARG A 132 5.67 9.54 3.66
CA ARG A 132 4.48 9.80 2.84
C ARG A 132 3.37 10.33 3.73
N ASP A 133 2.94 11.54 3.43
CA ASP A 133 1.87 12.17 4.17
C ASP A 133 0.55 11.46 3.92
N ARG A 134 -0.19 11.28 5.01
CA ARG A 134 -1.53 10.70 5.00
C ARG A 134 -2.54 11.71 5.52
N MET A 135 -3.77 11.53 5.07
CA MET A 135 -4.87 12.37 5.53
C MET A 135 -5.10 12.12 7.01
N TRP A 136 -5.10 13.19 7.80
CA TRP A 136 -5.47 13.13 9.21
C TRP A 136 -6.83 12.41 9.37
N PRO A 137 -6.98 11.46 10.33
CA PRO A 137 -6.11 11.21 11.49
C PRO A 137 -5.05 10.12 11.27
N ASP A 138 -4.88 9.58 10.07
CA ASP A 138 -3.91 8.52 9.83
C ASP A 138 -2.47 9.06 9.99
N PRO A 139 -1.56 8.31 10.65
CA PRO A 139 -0.16 8.68 10.72
C PRO A 139 0.47 8.63 9.33
N ASN A 140 1.55 9.38 9.14
CA ASN A 140 2.37 9.27 7.94
C ASN A 140 2.95 7.86 7.81
N ASP A 141 3.14 7.43 6.57
CA ASP A 141 3.92 6.22 6.32
C ASP A 141 5.41 6.57 6.27
N GLU A 142 6.20 5.80 7.00
CA GLU A 142 7.64 5.98 7.12
C GLU A 142 8.33 4.76 6.54
N ALA A 143 9.04 4.92 5.43
CA ALA A 143 9.79 3.85 4.79
C ALA A 143 11.25 4.29 4.62
N ASP A 144 11.99 4.46 5.72
CA ASP A 144 13.33 5.08 5.67
C ASP A 144 14.39 4.26 4.90
N GLY A 145 14.09 3.00 4.58
CA GLY A 145 14.92 2.10 3.80
C GLY A 145 16.21 1.65 4.51
N ARG A 146 16.28 1.79 5.84
CA ARG A 146 17.47 1.46 6.66
C ARG A 146 17.28 0.22 7.53
N GLY A 147 16.13 -0.44 7.45
CA GLY A 147 15.82 -1.67 8.16
C GLY A 147 16.33 -2.92 7.45
N VAL A 148 15.68 -4.04 7.78
CA VAL A 148 15.99 -5.34 7.20
C VAL A 148 15.84 -5.30 5.68
N VAL A 149 16.77 -5.94 4.99
CA VAL A 149 16.70 -6.16 3.53
C VAL A 149 16.33 -7.61 3.30
N THR A 150 15.15 -7.84 2.74
CA THR A 150 14.62 -9.17 2.48
C THR A 150 14.66 -9.46 0.99
N ALA A 151 15.42 -10.48 0.61
CA ALA A 151 15.40 -11.09 -0.72
C ALA A 151 14.53 -12.36 -0.67
N PRO A 152 13.20 -12.25 -0.80
CA PRO A 152 12.30 -13.38 -0.57
C PRO A 152 12.48 -14.46 -1.64
N ARG A 153 12.17 -15.71 -1.27
CA ARG A 153 11.96 -16.79 -2.25
C ARG A 153 10.69 -16.50 -3.06
N LEU A 154 10.70 -16.85 -4.34
CA LEU A 154 9.48 -16.82 -5.15
C LEU A 154 8.65 -18.07 -4.89
N VAL A 155 7.36 -17.89 -4.65
CA VAL A 155 6.35 -18.95 -4.65
C VAL A 155 5.38 -18.64 -5.77
N GLU A 156 5.32 -19.49 -6.78
CA GLU A 156 4.32 -19.34 -7.82
C GLU A 156 2.92 -19.66 -7.27
N VAL A 157 1.98 -18.78 -7.53
CA VAL A 157 0.58 -18.91 -7.09
C VAL A 157 -0.38 -18.95 -8.26
N SER A 158 -1.54 -19.51 -7.99
CA SER A 158 -2.69 -19.53 -8.89
C SER A 158 -3.95 -19.18 -8.10
N PRO A 159 -5.10 -18.99 -8.76
CA PRO A 159 -6.37 -18.75 -8.08
C PRO A 159 -6.74 -19.80 -7.02
N SER A 160 -6.15 -20.99 -7.03
CA SER A 160 -6.47 -22.09 -6.10
C SER A 160 -5.25 -22.73 -5.43
N SER A 161 -4.03 -22.28 -5.74
CA SER A 161 -2.80 -22.85 -5.22
C SER A 161 -1.82 -21.76 -4.77
N PRO A 162 -1.22 -21.88 -3.58
CA PRO A 162 -1.53 -22.86 -2.54
C PRO A 162 -2.97 -22.74 -2.03
N SER A 163 -3.47 -23.74 -1.31
CA SER A 163 -4.89 -23.79 -0.88
C SER A 163 -5.33 -22.55 -0.10
N TRP A 164 -4.42 -21.91 0.63
CA TRP A 164 -4.68 -20.69 1.39
C TRP A 164 -4.92 -19.45 0.52
N MET A 165 -4.64 -19.48 -0.80
CA MET A 165 -5.06 -18.43 -1.74
C MET A 165 -6.58 -18.22 -1.71
N ARG A 166 -7.33 -19.31 -1.47
CA ARG A 166 -8.78 -19.33 -1.30
C ARG A 166 -9.20 -19.43 0.16
N ARG A 167 -8.38 -18.94 1.08
CA ARG A 167 -8.80 -18.81 2.47
C ARG A 167 -9.86 -17.70 2.57
N SER A 168 -11.11 -18.09 2.79
CA SER A 168 -12.26 -17.20 2.96
C SER A 168 -12.43 -16.73 4.40
N THR A 169 -11.58 -17.19 5.31
CA THR A 169 -11.50 -16.72 6.70
C THR A 169 -10.30 -15.78 6.86
N PRO A 170 -10.43 -14.73 7.67
CA PRO A 170 -9.33 -13.83 8.02
C PRO A 170 -8.07 -14.58 8.51
N TRP A 171 -6.89 -14.02 8.18
CA TRP A 171 -5.58 -14.45 8.69
C TRP A 171 -5.42 -14.11 10.17
N GLY A 172 -6.07 -14.89 11.04
CA GLY A 172 -6.05 -14.68 12.49
C GLY A 172 -7.44 -14.42 13.06
N ASP A 173 -7.45 -13.97 14.31
CA ASP A 173 -8.63 -13.68 15.11
C ASP A 173 -8.90 -12.17 15.24
N SER A 174 -8.11 -11.31 14.60
CA SER A 174 -8.36 -9.87 14.56
C SER A 174 -9.67 -9.57 13.81
N ARG A 175 -10.67 -9.06 14.54
CA ARG A 175 -12.00 -8.69 14.02
C ARG A 175 -12.26 -7.21 14.25
N GLY A 176 -12.59 -6.49 13.20
CA GLY A 176 -13.07 -5.12 13.28
C GLY A 176 -14.38 -5.05 14.04
N ARG A 177 -14.43 -4.31 15.15
CA ARG A 177 -15.68 -4.09 15.90
C ARG A 177 -16.41 -2.87 15.35
N TRP A 178 -17.68 -3.04 14.98
CA TRP A 178 -18.52 -1.97 14.42
C TRP A 178 -18.63 -0.71 15.31
N TYR A 179 -18.42 -0.87 16.63
CA TYR A 179 -18.47 0.20 17.63
C TYR A 179 -17.09 0.77 17.99
N VAL A 180 -16.00 0.21 17.44
CA VAL A 180 -14.63 0.76 17.46
C VAL A 180 -14.23 1.07 16.00
N PRO A 181 -14.87 2.05 15.34
CA PRO A 181 -14.40 2.52 14.03
C PRO A 181 -13.05 3.19 14.28
N PRO A 182 -11.90 2.61 13.88
CA PRO A 182 -11.50 1.89 12.65
C PRO A 182 -10.64 0.60 12.88
N GLU A 183 -11.06 -0.31 13.75
CA GLU A 183 -10.46 -1.65 13.88
C GLU A 183 -10.64 -2.43 12.56
N GLN A 184 -9.56 -3.01 12.01
CA GLN A 184 -9.58 -3.70 10.71
C GLN A 184 -9.64 -5.21 10.92
N ASP A 185 -10.47 -5.90 10.13
CA ASP A 185 -10.43 -7.37 10.05
C ASP A 185 -9.10 -7.81 9.42
N SER A 186 -8.55 -8.96 9.85
CA SER A 186 -7.47 -9.57 9.06
C SER A 186 -7.93 -9.80 7.62
N PRO A 187 -7.05 -9.61 6.63
CA PRO A 187 -7.45 -9.70 5.24
C PRO A 187 -7.86 -11.13 4.86
N LEU A 188 -8.70 -11.24 3.84
CA LEU A 188 -8.94 -12.51 3.15
C LEU A 188 -7.73 -12.87 2.27
N GLY A 189 -7.66 -14.15 1.87
CA GLY A 189 -6.67 -14.58 0.89
C GLY A 189 -6.73 -13.76 -0.42
N PRO A 190 -5.61 -13.60 -1.15
CA PRO A 190 -5.51 -12.72 -2.33
C PRO A 190 -6.60 -12.91 -3.39
N PHE A 191 -7.05 -14.15 -3.62
CA PHE A 191 -8.08 -14.43 -4.62
C PHE A 191 -9.43 -13.77 -4.29
N PHE A 192 -9.74 -13.54 -3.01
CA PHE A 192 -10.96 -12.85 -2.57
C PHE A 192 -10.82 -11.33 -2.55
N GLN A 193 -9.74 -10.78 -3.12
CA GLN A 193 -9.52 -9.34 -3.31
C GLN A 193 -9.59 -9.00 -4.81
N PRO A 194 -10.76 -9.11 -5.47
CA PRO A 194 -10.86 -9.12 -6.93
C PRO A 194 -10.34 -7.84 -7.61
N GLY A 195 -10.50 -6.68 -6.97
CA GLY A 195 -9.98 -5.40 -7.50
C GLY A 195 -8.45 -5.31 -7.53
N ARG A 196 -7.76 -6.19 -6.80
CA ARG A 196 -6.29 -6.32 -6.76
C ARG A 196 -5.79 -7.52 -7.55
N TRP A 197 -6.50 -8.64 -7.46
CA TRP A 197 -6.16 -9.88 -8.16
C TRP A 197 -6.22 -9.73 -9.69
N ASP A 198 -7.18 -8.98 -10.21
CA ASP A 198 -7.17 -8.57 -11.62
C ASP A 198 -6.08 -7.51 -11.84
N ALA A 199 -4.95 -7.93 -12.40
CA ALA A 199 -3.80 -7.07 -12.63
C ALA A 199 -4.10 -5.86 -13.54
N ALA A 200 -4.99 -6.00 -14.52
CA ALA A 200 -5.36 -4.90 -15.40
C ALA A 200 -6.27 -3.89 -14.68
N ALA A 201 -7.26 -4.39 -13.91
CA ALA A 201 -8.13 -3.55 -13.10
C ALA A 201 -7.35 -2.80 -12.01
N PHE A 202 -6.40 -3.47 -11.35
CA PHE A 202 -5.54 -2.86 -10.35
C PHE A 202 -4.63 -1.77 -10.93
N ALA A 203 -4.02 -2.01 -12.10
CA ALA A 203 -3.24 -0.98 -12.79
C ALA A 203 -4.10 0.22 -13.21
N ALA A 204 -5.35 -0.02 -13.62
CA ALA A 204 -6.27 1.03 -14.06
C ALA A 204 -6.79 1.90 -12.90
N SER A 205 -6.89 1.34 -11.69
CA SER A 205 -7.31 2.08 -10.49
C SER A 205 -6.18 2.90 -9.84
N ALA A 206 -4.93 2.62 -10.20
CA ALA A 206 -3.77 3.29 -9.64
C ALA A 206 -3.69 4.78 -10.02
N GLY A 207 -3.32 5.61 -9.05
CA GLY A 207 -3.06 7.03 -9.25
C GLY A 207 -1.79 7.30 -10.07
N SER A 208 -1.61 8.56 -10.47
CA SER A 208 -0.40 9.01 -11.15
C SER A 208 0.85 8.79 -10.29
N CYS A 209 1.99 8.57 -10.94
CA CYS A 209 3.27 8.39 -10.27
C CYS A 209 3.59 9.50 -9.26
N ARG A 210 3.96 9.10 -8.05
CA ARG A 210 4.36 9.94 -6.90
C ARG A 210 5.75 9.55 -6.38
N ALA A 211 6.58 8.93 -7.22
CA ALA A 211 7.92 8.49 -6.83
C ALA A 211 8.85 9.61 -6.33
N ALA A 212 8.57 10.87 -6.65
CA ALA A 212 9.32 12.04 -6.17
C ALA A 212 8.74 12.67 -4.89
N CYS A 213 7.60 12.18 -4.39
CA CYS A 213 6.95 12.67 -3.18
C CYS A 213 7.52 11.93 -1.97
N ASP A 214 8.78 12.16 -1.60
CA ASP A 214 9.44 11.39 -0.55
C ASP A 214 9.71 12.07 0.78
N GLN A 215 9.19 13.28 0.92
CA GLN A 215 9.21 14.05 2.15
C GLN A 215 7.81 14.59 2.48
N VAL A 216 7.64 14.91 3.76
CA VAL A 216 6.46 15.61 4.29
C VAL A 216 6.23 16.89 3.49
N GLY A 217 5.01 17.07 2.96
CA GLY A 217 4.56 18.27 2.27
C GLY A 217 4.76 18.29 0.75
N GLU A 218 5.47 17.32 0.15
CA GLU A 218 5.83 17.39 -1.27
C GLU A 218 4.63 17.16 -2.22
N CYS A 219 3.57 16.46 -1.77
CA CYS A 219 2.42 16.11 -2.60
C CYS A 219 1.04 16.37 -1.96
N ASP A 220 1.01 17.15 -0.89
CA ASP A 220 -0.19 17.55 -0.15
C ASP A 220 -0.98 18.72 -0.78
N GLY A 221 -0.38 19.36 -1.79
CA GLY A 221 -0.73 20.71 -2.24
C GLY A 221 -2.17 20.91 -2.75
N ARG A 222 -2.94 19.83 -2.98
CA ARG A 222 -4.35 19.92 -3.37
C ARG A 222 -5.35 19.57 -2.25
N GLU A 223 -4.95 18.83 -1.22
CA GLU A 223 -5.87 18.36 -0.17
C GLU A 223 -5.87 19.25 1.09
N LYS A 224 -4.74 19.91 1.40
CA LYS A 224 -4.69 20.92 2.49
C LYS A 224 -5.54 22.17 2.21
N ALA A 225 -5.82 22.48 0.94
CA ALA A 225 -6.65 23.62 0.55
C ALA A 225 -8.15 23.41 0.81
N LEU A 226 -8.65 22.16 0.69
CA LEU A 226 -10.07 21.83 0.88
C LEU A 226 -10.44 21.66 2.36
N THR A 227 -9.50 21.28 3.22
CA THR A 227 -9.70 21.14 4.68
C THR A 227 -9.60 22.46 5.44
N ALA A 228 -8.91 23.47 4.90
CA ALA A 228 -8.86 24.81 5.49
C ALA A 228 -10.18 25.61 5.34
N LEU A 229 -10.96 25.34 4.29
CA LEU A 229 -12.23 26.03 4.01
C LEU A 229 -13.34 25.77 5.05
N PRO A 230 -13.62 24.53 5.50
CA PRO A 230 -14.64 24.29 6.52
C PRO A 230 -14.22 24.75 7.93
N PHE A 231 -12.92 24.76 8.25
CA PHE A 231 -12.43 25.25 9.55
C PHE A 231 -12.54 26.77 9.71
N LEU A 232 -12.32 27.54 8.64
CA LEU A 232 -12.53 29.00 8.66
C LEU A 232 -14.01 29.39 8.71
N ALA A 233 -14.91 28.60 8.10
CA ALA A 233 -16.35 28.84 8.18
C ALA A 233 -16.92 28.65 9.59
N LEU A 234 -16.42 27.67 10.34
CA LEU A 234 -16.81 27.42 11.74
C LEU A 234 -16.34 28.53 12.70
N LEU A 235 -15.12 29.06 12.52
CA LEU A 235 -14.63 30.21 13.29
C LEU A 235 -15.37 31.51 12.96
N GLY A 236 -15.73 31.72 11.69
CA GLY A 236 -16.54 32.86 11.25
C GLY A 236 -17.94 32.87 11.87
N LEU A 237 -18.60 31.70 11.96
CA LEU A 237 -19.92 31.55 12.59
C LEU A 237 -19.92 31.81 14.10
N PHE A 238 -18.86 31.41 14.81
CA PHE A 238 -18.69 31.72 16.25
C PHE A 238 -18.35 33.19 16.50
N GLY A 239 -17.54 33.82 15.64
CA GLY A 239 -17.24 35.26 15.71
C GLY A 239 -18.48 36.13 15.47
N PHE A 240 -19.30 35.77 14.47
CA PHE A 240 -20.50 36.54 14.10
C PHE A 240 -21.62 36.43 15.16
N ARG A 241 -21.76 35.28 15.83
CA ARG A 241 -22.69 35.10 16.97
C ARG A 241 -22.30 35.94 18.19
N ARG A 242 -21.00 36.12 18.45
CA ARG A 242 -20.48 36.94 19.56
C ARG A 242 -20.61 38.45 19.28
N TYR A 243 -20.56 38.86 18.01
CA TYR A 243 -20.77 40.25 17.62
C TYR A 243 -22.24 40.69 17.80
N ARG A 244 -23.22 39.87 17.37
CA ARG A 244 -24.66 40.20 17.48
C ARG A 244 -25.19 40.26 18.92
N THR A 245 -24.55 39.60 19.87
CA THR A 245 -24.93 39.63 21.29
C THR A 245 -24.39 40.87 22.02
N ARG A 246 -23.27 41.46 21.55
CA ARG A 246 -22.71 42.71 22.10
C ARG A 246 -23.40 43.98 21.60
N THR A 247 -23.96 43.99 20.39
CA THR A 247 -24.67 45.16 19.88
C THR A 247 -26.09 45.29 20.41
N ARG A 248 -26.69 44.19 20.91
CA ARG A 248 -28.02 44.21 21.52
C ARG A 248 -28.05 44.66 22.98
N THR A 249 -26.89 44.75 23.64
CA THR A 249 -26.73 45.16 25.05
C THR A 249 -26.22 46.60 25.21
N ARG A 250 -26.07 47.35 24.11
CA ARG A 250 -25.60 48.74 24.10
C ARG A 250 -26.60 49.73 23.47
N GLY A 251 -27.84 49.31 23.25
CA GLY A 251 -28.93 50.14 22.76
C GLY A 251 -30.10 50.10 23.74
N GLU A 252 -29.88 50.65 24.93
CA GLU A 252 -30.90 51.26 25.80
C GLU A 252 -30.52 52.72 25.98
#